data_AF-A0A7C3XAI6-F1
#
_entry.id   AF-A0A7C3XAI6-F1
#
_cell.length_a   1.000
_cell.length_b   1.000
_cell.length_c   1.000
_cell.angle_alpha   90.00
_cell.angle_beta   90.00
_cell.angle_gamma   90.00
#
_symmetry.space_group_name_H-M   'P 1'
#
loop_
_entity.id
_entity.type
_entity.pdbx_description
1 polymer ?
#
loop_
_entity_poly.entity_id
_entity_poly.type
_entity_poly.pdbx_seq_one_letter_code
_entity_poly.pdbx_strand_id
1 'polypeptide(L)'
;MDQVELLIHAYYEALYEILAARRDLLARRVGQVLDEVLGNRGIEAERLQGYLEACLAFVDERMESYNPIGIQYTFDWVHSPQANMLSEQLDWFDSSQELRQLYASASQVARPDMTDQQLRQLALELIRQHGAFPDRSIISAYHDAPGLNKLPDYVVAVAIESVLKEVDT
;
A
#
# COMPACT_ATOMS: atom_id res chain seq x y z
N MET A 1 -2.30 -8.59 22.31
CA MET A 1 -2.20 -8.62 20.84
C MET A 1 -2.76 -9.95 20.38
N ASP A 2 -3.84 -9.91 19.60
CA ASP A 2 -4.46 -11.07 18.96
C ASP A 2 -3.47 -11.71 17.97
N GLN A 3 -3.59 -13.02 17.71
CA GLN A 3 -2.75 -13.72 16.72
C GLN A 3 -2.96 -13.17 15.31
N VAL A 4 -4.18 -12.71 15.02
CA VAL A 4 -4.50 -12.03 13.77
C VAL A 4 -3.76 -10.69 13.69
N GLU A 5 -3.80 -9.88 14.75
CA GLU A 5 -3.06 -8.61 14.83
C GLU A 5 -1.55 -8.81 14.66
N LEU A 6 -0.99 -9.84 15.31
CA LEU A 6 0.42 -10.19 15.18
C LEU A 6 0.80 -10.55 13.73
N LEU A 7 -0.05 -11.31 13.03
CA LEU A 7 0.17 -11.64 11.63
C LEU A 7 0.02 -10.44 10.70
N ILE A 8 -0.96 -9.56 10.97
CA ILE A 8 -1.13 -8.31 10.22
C ILE A 8 0.07 -7.38 10.44
N HIS A 9 0.61 -7.31 11.66
CA HIS A 9 1.83 -6.56 11.93
C HIS A 9 3.01 -7.10 11.12
N ALA A 10 3.21 -8.43 11.12
CA ALA A 10 4.23 -9.08 10.30
C ALA A 10 4.03 -8.86 8.79
N TYR A 11 2.78 -8.74 8.32
CA TYR A 11 2.45 -8.38 6.93
C TYR A 11 2.97 -6.99 6.56
N TYR A 12 2.73 -5.97 7.39
CA TYR A 12 3.22 -4.62 7.11
C TYR A 12 4.73 -4.48 7.28
N GLU A 13 5.32 -5.16 8.27
CA GLU A 13 6.77 -5.23 8.40
C GLU A 13 7.42 -5.85 7.15
N ALA A 14 6.88 -6.95 6.65
CA ALA A 14 7.36 -7.58 5.42
C ALA A 14 7.18 -6.67 4.20
N LEU A 15 6.06 -5.95 4.07
CA LEU A 15 5.87 -4.94 3.02
C LEU A 15 6.96 -3.86 3.08
N TYR A 16 7.18 -3.29 4.26
CA TYR A 16 8.21 -2.27 4.46
C TYR A 16 9.60 -2.80 4.08
N GLU A 17 9.98 -3.99 4.55
CA GLU A 17 11.26 -4.61 4.21
C GLU A 17 11.44 -4.78 2.70
N ILE A 18 10.42 -5.30 2.00
CA ILE A 18 10.47 -5.52 0.55
C ILE A 18 10.63 -4.19 -0.19
N LEU A 19 9.80 -3.20 0.14
CA LEU A 19 9.79 -1.91 -0.55
C LEU A 19 11.05 -1.10 -0.25
N ALA A 20 11.54 -1.12 0.99
CA ALA A 20 12.79 -0.48 1.38
C ALA A 20 13.99 -1.08 0.64
N ALA A 21 14.07 -2.41 0.53
CA ALA A 21 15.13 -3.08 -0.22
C ALA A 21 15.06 -2.81 -1.73
N ARG A 22 13.90 -2.40 -2.25
CA ARG A 22 13.63 -2.17 -3.67
C ARG A 22 13.32 -0.70 -4.01
N ARG A 23 13.68 0.26 -3.15
CA ARG A 23 13.32 1.68 -3.32
C ARG A 23 13.72 2.24 -4.70
N ASP A 24 14.93 1.92 -5.17
CA ASP A 24 15.39 2.39 -6.49
C ASP A 24 14.64 1.76 -7.67
N LEU A 25 14.17 0.52 -7.50
CA LEU A 25 13.29 -0.13 -8.49
C LEU A 25 11.91 0.54 -8.46
N LEU A 26 11.36 0.80 -7.28
CA LEU A 26 10.09 1.48 -7.09
C LEU A 26 10.09 2.88 -7.70
N ALA A 27 11.13 3.68 -7.46
CA ALA A 27 11.27 5.02 -8.05
C ALA A 27 11.30 4.99 -9.59
N ARG A 28 12.02 4.02 -10.17
CA ARG A 28 12.01 3.81 -11.64
C ARG A 28 10.64 3.40 -12.14
N ARG A 29 9.94 2.53 -11.41
CA ARG A 29 8.60 2.06 -11.79
C ARG A 29 7.57 3.19 -11.73
N VAL A 30 7.65 4.07 -10.73
CA VAL A 30 6.86 5.30 -10.66
C VAL A 30 7.04 6.15 -11.92
N GLY A 31 8.29 6.38 -12.34
CA GLY A 31 8.57 7.13 -13.58
C GLY A 31 7.96 6.49 -14.82
N GLN A 32 8.06 5.17 -14.95
CA GLN A 32 7.47 4.42 -16.07
C GLN A 32 5.94 4.52 -16.09
N VAL A 33 5.29 4.28 -14.95
CA VAL A 33 3.82 4.35 -14.85
C VAL A 33 3.33 5.77 -15.12
N LEU A 34 4.04 6.78 -14.62
CA LEU A 34 3.69 8.18 -14.88
C LEU A 34 3.78 8.51 -16.38
N ASP A 35 4.83 8.05 -17.06
CA ASP A 35 4.99 8.21 -18.52
C ASP A 35 3.91 7.43 -19.30
N GLU A 36 3.56 6.21 -18.89
CA GLU A 36 2.46 5.45 -19.49
C GLU A 36 1.12 6.19 -19.39
N VAL A 37 0.85 6.87 -18.27
CA VAL A 37 -0.42 7.58 -18.05
C VAL A 37 -0.44 8.97 -18.71
N LEU A 38 0.69 9.67 -18.74
CA LEU A 38 0.80 11.08 -19.16
C LEU A 38 1.58 11.34 -20.45
N GLY A 39 2.50 10.48 -20.86
CA GLY A 39 3.51 10.73 -21.89
C GLY A 39 2.93 11.10 -23.26
N ASN A 40 1.71 10.66 -23.57
CA ASN A 40 1.02 10.99 -24.82
C ASN A 40 0.06 12.19 -24.72
N ARG A 41 -0.01 12.88 -23.57
CA ARG A 41 -0.99 13.95 -23.31
C ARG A 41 -0.47 15.37 -23.54
N GLY A 42 0.75 15.52 -24.06
CA GLY A 42 1.34 16.84 -24.35
C GLY A 42 1.58 17.68 -23.08
N ILE A 43 1.86 17.03 -21.95
CA ILE A 43 2.19 17.72 -20.70
C ILE A 43 3.61 18.28 -20.79
N GLU A 44 3.77 19.53 -20.38
CA GLU A 44 5.07 20.21 -20.33
C GLU A 44 6.03 19.50 -19.37
N ALA A 45 7.31 19.47 -19.72
CA ALA A 45 8.32 18.72 -18.97
C ALA A 45 8.42 19.14 -17.49
N GLU A 46 8.30 20.44 -17.19
CA GLU A 46 8.27 20.94 -15.79
C GLU A 46 7.10 20.38 -14.99
N ARG A 47 5.92 20.29 -15.62
CA ARG A 47 4.73 19.75 -14.96
C ARG A 47 4.85 18.24 -14.76
N LEU A 48 5.42 17.51 -15.72
CA LEU A 48 5.72 16.09 -15.57
C LEU A 48 6.71 15.85 -14.41
N GLN A 49 7.75 16.68 -14.31
CA GLN A 49 8.71 16.64 -13.20
C GLN A 49 8.04 16.89 -11.85
N GLY A 50 7.13 17.87 -11.76
CA GLY A 50 6.35 18.12 -10.53
C GLY A 50 5.48 16.94 -10.12
N TYR A 51 4.87 16.22 -11.08
CA TYR A 51 4.15 14.98 -10.77
C TYR A 51 5.08 13.88 -10.28
N LEU A 52 6.25 13.71 -10.91
CA LEU A 52 7.23 12.70 -10.48
C LEU A 52 7.69 12.96 -9.03
N GLU A 53 8.04 14.20 -8.71
CA GLU A 53 8.44 14.58 -7.34
C GLU A 53 7.33 14.32 -6.32
N ALA A 54 6.08 14.66 -6.65
CA ALA A 54 4.93 14.36 -5.80
C ALA A 54 4.74 12.84 -5.60
N CYS A 55 4.88 12.03 -6.67
CA CYS A 55 4.78 10.58 -6.56
C CYS A 55 5.90 10.00 -5.68
N LEU A 56 7.13 10.49 -5.80
CA LEU A 56 8.25 10.02 -4.97
C LEU A 56 8.07 10.40 -3.50
N ALA A 57 7.55 11.59 -3.20
CA ALA A 57 7.18 11.95 -1.83
C ALA A 57 6.09 11.03 -1.26
N PHE A 58 5.09 10.67 -2.07
CA PHE A 58 4.02 9.75 -1.67
C PHE A 58 4.53 8.33 -1.47
N VAL A 59 5.55 7.89 -2.22
CA VAL A 59 6.24 6.61 -1.96
C VAL A 59 6.84 6.62 -0.56
N ASP A 60 7.58 7.68 -0.21
CA ASP A 60 8.22 7.77 1.10
C ASP A 60 7.16 7.81 2.22
N GLU A 61 6.07 8.59 2.07
CA GLU A 61 4.94 8.60 3.01
C GLU A 61 4.27 7.23 3.15
N ARG A 62 4.06 6.51 2.04
CA ARG A 62 3.47 5.17 2.05
C ARG A 62 4.38 4.15 2.72
N MET A 63 5.69 4.25 2.53
CA MET A 63 6.65 3.39 3.22
C MET A 63 6.72 3.71 4.72
N GLU A 64 6.60 4.97 5.11
CA GLU A 64 6.52 5.37 6.52
C GLU A 64 5.27 4.81 7.21
N SER A 65 4.13 4.74 6.51
CA SER A 65 2.91 4.14 7.07
C SER A 65 3.01 2.63 7.29
N TYR A 66 3.88 1.94 6.54
CA TYR A 66 4.19 0.52 6.74
C TYR A 66 5.31 0.27 7.76
N ASN A 67 6.04 1.30 8.17
CA ASN A 67 7.16 1.16 9.09
C ASN A 67 6.68 0.52 10.42
N PRO A 68 7.31 -0.56 10.90
CA PRO A 68 6.93 -1.24 12.14
C PRO A 68 6.80 -0.34 13.38
N ILE A 69 7.55 0.76 13.44
CA ILE A 69 7.44 1.74 14.54
C ILE A 69 6.22 2.66 14.34
N GLY A 70 5.94 3.06 13.10
CA GLY A 70 4.79 3.91 12.75
C GLY A 70 3.47 3.14 12.87
N ILE A 71 3.47 1.87 12.49
CA ILE A 71 2.23 1.09 12.42
C ILE A 71 1.69 0.64 13.78
N GLN A 72 2.56 0.56 14.80
CA GLN A 72 2.13 0.40 16.19
C GLN A 72 1.12 1.51 16.59
N TYR A 73 1.27 2.72 16.06
CA TYR A 73 0.32 3.82 16.30
C TYR A 73 -0.95 3.74 15.43
N THR A 74 -0.90 3.06 14.29
CA THR A 74 -2.06 2.87 13.40
C THR A 74 -3.01 1.80 13.91
N PHE A 75 -2.49 0.76 14.58
CA PHE A 75 -3.31 -0.27 15.23
C PHE A 75 -3.86 0.14 16.60
N ASP A 76 -3.15 0.99 17.36
CA ASP A 76 -3.69 1.61 18.58
C ASP A 76 -4.84 2.60 18.30
N TRP A 77 -5.05 2.98 17.03
CA TRP A 77 -6.12 3.88 16.58
C TRP A 77 -7.50 3.21 16.51
N VAL A 78 -7.56 1.88 16.59
CA VAL A 78 -8.80 1.10 16.55
C VAL A 78 -9.50 1.19 17.91
N HIS A 79 -10.18 2.31 18.21
CA HIS A 79 -11.35 2.37 19.12
C HIS A 79 -12.10 3.71 19.15
N SER A 80 -11.71 4.75 18.38
CA SER A 80 -12.46 6.02 18.37
C SER A 80 -13.45 6.11 17.19
N PRO A 81 -14.78 6.17 17.44
CA PRO A 81 -15.78 6.38 16.39
C PRO A 81 -15.58 7.68 15.58
N GLN A 82 -14.93 8.69 16.18
CA GLN A 82 -14.65 9.98 15.53
C GLN A 82 -13.47 9.89 14.55
N ALA A 83 -12.54 8.98 14.81
CA ALA A 83 -11.38 8.68 13.98
C ALA A 83 -11.81 7.97 12.68
N ASN A 84 -12.74 7.02 12.80
CA ASN A 84 -13.40 6.38 11.65
C ASN A 84 -14.18 7.39 10.78
N MET A 85 -14.98 8.27 11.38
CA MET A 85 -15.72 9.31 10.64
C MET A 85 -14.81 10.32 9.93
N LEU A 86 -13.63 10.63 10.48
CA LEU A 86 -12.65 11.52 9.82
C LEU A 86 -11.95 10.81 8.66
N SER A 87 -11.64 9.51 8.79
CA SER A 87 -11.10 8.69 7.71
C SER A 87 -12.08 8.58 6.54
N GLU A 88 -13.38 8.41 6.83
CA GLU A 88 -14.45 8.38 5.81
C GLU A 88 -14.64 9.72 5.06
N GLN A 89 -14.25 10.86 5.68
CA GLN A 89 -14.32 12.19 5.05
C GLN A 89 -13.07 12.55 4.24
N LEU A 90 -11.95 11.86 4.50
CA LEU A 90 -10.68 12.00 3.79
C LEU A 90 -10.50 10.90 2.73
N ASP A 91 -11.36 9.88 2.71
CA ASP A 91 -11.31 8.74 1.78
C ASP A 91 -11.73 9.18 0.37
N TRP A 92 -10.73 9.54 -0.43
CA TRP A 92 -10.87 9.53 -1.90
C TRP A 92 -11.15 8.11 -2.44
N PHE A 93 -10.97 7.09 -1.60
CA PHE A 93 -10.99 5.67 -1.93
C PHE A 93 -11.62 4.85 -0.79
N ASP A 94 -12.76 4.20 -1.00
CA ASP A 94 -13.32 3.25 -0.01
C ASP A 94 -12.50 1.95 -0.04
N SER A 95 -11.62 1.79 0.95
CA SER A 95 -10.77 0.61 1.12
C SER A 95 -11.33 -0.43 2.11
N SER A 96 -12.55 -0.22 2.61
CA SER A 96 -13.13 -1.03 3.68
C SER A 96 -13.31 -2.50 3.27
N GLN A 97 -13.63 -2.75 2.01
CA GLN A 97 -13.78 -4.11 1.48
C GLN A 97 -12.44 -4.83 1.41
N GLU A 98 -11.39 -4.15 0.93
CA GLU A 98 -10.03 -4.69 0.85
C GLU A 98 -9.50 -5.04 2.25
N LEU A 99 -9.69 -4.13 3.22
CA LEU A 99 -9.31 -4.36 4.61
C LEU A 99 -10.01 -5.59 5.20
N ARG A 100 -11.33 -5.71 4.98
CA ARG A 100 -12.11 -6.87 5.45
C ARG A 100 -11.59 -8.18 4.85
N GLN A 101 -11.19 -8.19 3.58
CA GLN A 101 -10.66 -9.38 2.90
C GLN A 101 -9.29 -9.79 3.44
N LEU A 102 -8.40 -8.81 3.70
CA LEU A 102 -7.10 -9.04 4.30
C LEU A 102 -7.24 -9.66 5.70
N TYR A 103 -8.04 -9.03 6.58
CA TYR A 103 -8.28 -9.54 7.93
C TYR A 103 -8.99 -10.90 7.92
N ALA A 104 -9.96 -11.12 7.04
CA ALA A 104 -10.62 -12.42 6.92
C ALA A 104 -9.62 -13.53 6.54
N SER A 105 -8.68 -13.25 5.64
CA SER A 105 -7.65 -14.21 5.21
C SER A 105 -6.63 -14.46 6.33
N ALA A 106 -6.19 -13.41 7.02
CA ALA A 106 -5.31 -13.53 8.18
C ALA A 106 -5.95 -14.39 9.29
N SER A 107 -7.23 -14.15 9.61
CA SER A 107 -7.97 -14.95 10.60
C SER A 107 -8.08 -16.43 10.26
N GLN A 108 -8.11 -16.81 8.99
CA GLN A 108 -8.19 -18.21 8.58
C GLN A 108 -6.88 -18.96 8.85
N VAL A 109 -5.74 -18.28 8.71
CA VAL A 109 -4.41 -18.89 8.79
C VAL A 109 -3.69 -18.64 10.12
N ALA A 110 -4.09 -17.62 10.87
CA ALA A 110 -3.53 -17.34 12.19
C ALA A 110 -3.77 -18.52 13.15
N ARG A 111 -2.73 -18.89 13.89
CA ARG A 111 -2.75 -19.97 14.88
C ARG A 111 -2.07 -19.50 16.16
N PRO A 112 -2.41 -20.07 17.33
CA PRO A 112 -1.61 -19.86 18.52
C PRO A 112 -0.18 -20.39 18.31
N ASP A 113 0.78 -19.79 19.03
CA ASP A 113 2.18 -20.23 19.11
C ASP A 113 2.94 -20.26 17.76
N MET A 114 2.58 -19.37 16.83
CA MET A 114 3.36 -19.17 15.62
C MET A 114 4.76 -18.62 15.95
N THR A 115 5.78 -19.24 15.37
CA THR A 115 7.14 -18.72 15.39
C THR A 115 7.30 -17.51 14.46
N ASP A 116 8.30 -16.67 14.70
CA ASP A 116 8.62 -15.51 13.84
C ASP A 116 8.80 -15.91 12.38
N GLN A 117 9.43 -17.07 12.13
CA GLN A 117 9.59 -17.60 10.77
C GLN A 117 8.24 -17.93 10.11
N GLN A 118 7.30 -18.53 10.85
CA GLN A 118 5.96 -18.85 10.34
C GLN A 118 5.15 -17.58 10.09
N LEU A 119 5.22 -16.60 11.00
CA LEU A 119 4.59 -15.29 10.83
C LEU A 119 5.08 -14.63 9.55
N ARG A 120 6.40 -14.58 9.33
CA ARG A 120 6.98 -14.00 8.11
C ARG A 120 6.54 -14.74 6.84
N GLN A 121 6.50 -16.07 6.86
CA GLN A 121 6.04 -16.84 5.70
C GLN A 121 4.57 -16.59 5.37
N LEU A 122 3.71 -16.54 6.39
CA LEU A 122 2.29 -16.24 6.21
C LEU A 122 2.05 -14.79 5.79
N ALA A 123 2.84 -13.85 6.31
CA ALA A 123 2.83 -12.45 5.89
C ALA A 123 3.14 -12.31 4.39
N LEU A 124 4.19 -12.98 3.91
CA LEU A 124 4.53 -13.00 2.49
C LEU A 124 3.43 -13.62 1.63
N GLU A 125 2.76 -14.66 2.12
CA GLU A 125 1.61 -15.25 1.42
C GLU A 125 0.41 -14.29 1.37
N LEU A 126 0.14 -13.55 2.46
CA LEU A 126 -0.88 -12.52 2.46
C LEU A 126 -0.55 -11.40 1.48
N ILE A 127 0.71 -10.95 1.38
CA ILE A 127 1.17 -9.99 0.37
C ILE A 127 0.94 -10.53 -1.03
N ARG A 128 1.26 -11.79 -1.29
CA ARG A 128 1.02 -12.42 -2.61
C ARG A 128 -0.47 -12.43 -2.96
N GLN A 129 -1.34 -12.75 -2.01
CA GLN A 129 -2.78 -12.85 -2.24
C GLN A 129 -3.46 -11.48 -2.34
N HIS A 130 -3.06 -10.52 -1.51
CA HIS A 130 -3.77 -9.27 -1.29
C HIS A 130 -3.05 -8.02 -1.79
N GLY A 131 -1.77 -8.12 -2.16
CA GLY A 131 -0.96 -6.96 -2.52
C GLY A 131 -0.61 -6.12 -1.30
N ALA A 132 -0.28 -4.84 -1.52
CA ALA A 132 -0.16 -3.83 -0.47
C ALA A 132 -1.51 -3.15 -0.23
N PHE A 133 -2.06 -3.26 0.97
CA PHE A 133 -3.22 -2.47 1.35
C PHE A 133 -2.84 -0.98 1.49
N PRO A 134 -3.66 0.00 1.01
CA PRO A 134 -4.95 -0.11 0.32
C PRO A 134 -4.85 0.06 -1.22
N ASP A 135 -3.78 -0.41 -1.85
CA ASP A 135 -3.42 -0.04 -3.22
C ASP A 135 -4.43 -0.56 -4.26
N ARG A 136 -5.10 -1.70 -4.01
CA ARG A 136 -6.12 -2.22 -4.94
C ARG A 136 -7.33 -1.31 -5.00
N SER A 137 -7.77 -0.79 -3.86
CA SER A 137 -8.90 0.15 -3.78
C SER A 137 -8.57 1.47 -4.47
N ILE A 138 -7.35 1.98 -4.28
CA ILE A 138 -6.85 3.19 -4.97
C ILE A 138 -6.88 2.98 -6.49
N ILE A 139 -6.33 1.85 -6.97
CA ILE A 139 -6.29 1.51 -8.40
C ILE A 139 -7.71 1.43 -8.97
N SER A 140 -8.60 0.69 -8.32
CA SER A 140 -9.99 0.53 -8.79
C SER A 140 -10.72 1.86 -8.87
N ALA A 141 -10.68 2.65 -7.80
CA ALA A 141 -11.40 3.91 -7.73
C ALA A 141 -10.80 5.00 -8.64
N TYR A 142 -9.50 4.94 -8.95
CA TYR A 142 -8.93 5.76 -10.02
C TYR A 142 -9.45 5.34 -11.40
N HIS A 143 -9.55 4.04 -11.69
CA HIS A 143 -10.11 3.57 -12.96
C HIS A 143 -11.58 3.98 -13.14
N ASP A 144 -12.38 3.94 -12.06
CA ASP A 144 -13.78 4.34 -12.09
C ASP A 144 -13.95 5.86 -12.31
N ALA A 145 -13.09 6.67 -11.71
CA ALA A 145 -13.13 8.12 -11.82
C ALA A 145 -11.72 8.74 -11.86
N PRO A 146 -11.04 8.72 -13.03
CA PRO A 146 -9.70 9.25 -13.18
C PRO A 146 -9.64 10.75 -12.93
N GLY A 147 -8.64 11.20 -12.18
CA GLY A 147 -8.44 12.61 -11.86
C GLY A 147 -6.98 12.95 -11.69
N LEU A 148 -6.54 14.11 -12.20
CA LEU A 148 -5.14 14.55 -12.09
C LEU A 148 -4.67 14.76 -10.65
N ASN A 149 -5.60 15.03 -9.73
CA ASN A 149 -5.36 15.16 -8.30
C ASN A 149 -5.22 13.81 -7.59
N LYS A 150 -5.82 12.73 -8.12
CA LYS A 150 -5.66 11.35 -7.62
C LYS A 150 -4.49 10.61 -8.28
N LEU A 151 -3.87 11.24 -9.28
CA LEU A 151 -2.85 10.61 -10.11
C LEU A 151 -1.63 10.17 -9.31
N PRO A 152 -1.08 10.95 -8.36
CA PRO A 152 0.05 10.49 -7.55
C PRO A 152 -0.24 9.20 -6.79
N ASP A 153 -1.36 9.13 -6.07
CA ASP A 153 -1.77 7.90 -5.36
C ASP A 153 -1.90 6.70 -6.29
N TYR A 154 -2.55 6.88 -7.44
CA TYR A 154 -2.70 5.84 -8.44
C TYR A 154 -1.34 5.33 -8.96
N VAL A 155 -0.45 6.24 -9.35
CA VAL A 155 0.87 5.90 -9.89
C VAL A 155 1.67 5.13 -8.86
N VAL A 156 1.66 5.58 -7.60
CA VAL A 156 2.34 4.92 -6.49
C VAL A 156 1.77 3.53 -6.24
N ALA A 157 0.45 3.39 -6.14
CA ALA A 157 -0.23 2.12 -5.94
C ALA A 157 0.10 1.08 -7.05
N VAL A 158 0.04 1.51 -8.32
CA VAL A 158 0.41 0.63 -9.45
C VAL A 158 1.89 0.23 -9.40
N ALA A 159 2.77 1.17 -9.03
CA ALA A 159 4.20 0.91 -8.95
C ALA A 159 4.53 -0.08 -7.82
N ILE A 160 3.93 0.08 -6.64
CA ILE A 160 4.08 -0.84 -5.50
C ILE A 160 3.57 -2.23 -5.90
N GLU A 161 2.35 -2.36 -6.40
CA GLU A 161 1.77 -3.63 -6.83
C GLU A 161 2.60 -4.33 -7.92
N SER A 162 3.25 -3.55 -8.81
CA SER A 162 4.15 -4.10 -9.82
C SER A 162 5.42 -4.68 -9.17
N VAL A 163 6.05 -3.94 -8.26
CA VAL A 163 7.28 -4.38 -7.58
C VAL A 163 7.04 -5.62 -6.72
N LEU A 164 5.87 -5.72 -6.09
CA LEU A 164 5.48 -6.90 -5.30
C LEU A 164 5.31 -8.15 -6.17
N LYS A 165 4.76 -8.03 -7.39
CA LYS A 165 4.62 -9.15 -8.32
C LYS A 165 5.98 -9.67 -8.82
N GLU A 166 6.98 -8.79 -8.93
CA GLU A 166 8.36 -9.16 -9.27
C GLU A 166 9.12 -9.84 -8.10
N VAL A 167 8.50 -10.04 -6.93
CA VAL A 167 9.09 -10.85 -5.84
C VAL A 167 8.92 -12.35 -6.11
N ASP A 168 7.93 -12.73 -6.92
CA ASP A 168 7.59 -14.12 -7.23
C ASP A 168 8.24 -14.66 -8.52
N THR A 169 9.14 -13.89 -9.16
CA THR A 169 9.85 -14.28 -10.40
C THR A 169 11.34 -14.48 -10.17
#